data_AF-A0A518ASU5-F1
#
_entry.id   AF-A0A518ASU5-F1
#
_cell.length_a   1.000
_cell.length_b   1.000
_cell.length_c   1.000
_cell.angle_alpha   90.00
_cell.angle_beta   90.00
_cell.angle_gamma   90.00
#
_symmetry.space_group_name_H-M   'P 1'
#
loop_
_entity.id
_entity.type
_entity.pdbx_description
1 polymer ?
#
loop_
_entity_poly.entity_id
_entity_poly.type
_entity_poly.pdbx_seq_one_letter_code
_entity_poly.pdbx_strand_id
1 'polypeptide(L)'
;MNGENAYQSPETASVRPPRRRHLLVRIGLGCLWFLVIWFVSNAIIGGFVGAMAGANVDSPELAAQAGFNASVAFFDQYRMPVLATQICGTILLGWFGILPGTREMIK
;
A
#
# COMPACT_ATOMS: atom_id res chain seq x y z
N MET A 1 3.74 52.89 -46.91
CA MET A 1 3.63 51.41 -46.98
C MET A 1 3.89 50.90 -45.57
N ASN A 2 2.82 50.60 -44.84
CA ASN A 2 2.86 50.17 -43.45
C ASN A 2 3.20 48.68 -43.40
N GLY A 3 4.37 48.36 -42.85
CA GLY A 3 4.76 46.99 -42.54
C GLY A 3 4.18 46.58 -41.19
N GLU A 4 2.95 46.08 -41.21
CA GLU A 4 2.34 45.41 -40.06
C GLU A 4 3.00 44.03 -39.87
N ASN A 5 4.12 44.01 -39.14
CA ASN A 5 4.69 42.77 -38.66
C ASN A 5 3.80 42.22 -37.55
N ALA A 6 2.95 41.26 -37.94
CA ALA A 6 2.12 40.48 -37.06
C ALA A 6 2.96 39.84 -35.95
N TYR A 7 2.79 40.33 -34.73
CA TYR A 7 3.15 39.61 -33.52
C TYR A 7 2.37 38.29 -33.53
N GLN A 8 3.04 37.19 -33.88
CA GLN A 8 2.52 35.85 -33.62
C GLN A 8 2.38 35.68 -32.11
N SER A 9 1.14 35.72 -31.64
CA SER A 9 0.77 35.38 -30.28
C SER A 9 1.40 34.04 -29.90
N PRO A 10 2.06 33.92 -28.74
CA PRO A 10 2.59 32.65 -28.28
C PRO A 10 1.41 31.69 -28.14
N GLU A 11 1.47 30.65 -28.97
CA GLU A 11 0.63 29.46 -28.95
C GLU A 11 0.37 29.10 -27.49
N THR A 12 -0.88 29.31 -27.07
CA THR A 12 -1.37 28.99 -25.74
C THR A 12 -1.28 27.48 -25.59
N ALA A 13 -0.12 27.00 -25.15
CA ALA A 13 0.10 25.63 -24.73
C ALA A 13 -1.09 25.27 -23.85
N SER A 14 -1.99 24.43 -24.37
CA SER A 14 -3.24 24.12 -23.71
C SER A 14 -2.89 23.45 -22.37
N VAL A 15 -2.87 24.25 -21.31
CA VAL A 15 -2.73 23.78 -19.95
C VAL A 15 -4.02 23.03 -19.70
N ARG A 16 -4.04 21.73 -20.07
CA ARG A 16 -5.14 20.85 -19.70
C ARG A 16 -5.26 21.01 -18.18
N PRO A 17 -6.42 21.43 -17.66
CA PRO A 17 -6.57 21.56 -16.23
C PRO A 17 -6.18 20.22 -15.62
N PRO A 18 -5.39 20.20 -14.52
CA PRO A 18 -5.00 18.95 -13.90
C PRO A 18 -6.27 18.13 -13.71
N ARG A 19 -6.34 16.99 -14.40
CA ARG A 19 -7.53 16.14 -14.43
C ARG A 19 -7.76 15.74 -12.98
N ARG A 20 -8.70 16.41 -12.29
CA ARG A 20 -9.09 16.12 -10.92
C ARG A 20 -9.47 14.64 -10.90
N ARG A 21 -8.54 13.78 -10.49
CA ARG A 21 -8.82 12.36 -10.33
C ARG A 21 -9.92 12.29 -9.29
N HIS A 22 -11.07 11.71 -9.67
CA HIS A 22 -12.22 11.61 -8.77
C HIS A 22 -11.79 11.04 -7.42
N LEU A 23 -12.24 11.66 -6.33
CA LEU A 23 -11.89 11.30 -4.96
C LEU A 23 -12.10 9.79 -4.68
N LEU A 24 -13.13 9.20 -5.28
CA LEU A 24 -13.42 7.77 -5.25
C LEU A 24 -12.28 6.90 -5.81
N VAL A 25 -11.62 7.33 -6.88
CA VAL A 25 -10.49 6.60 -7.48
C VAL A 25 -9.29 6.61 -6.53
N ARG A 26 -9.08 7.71 -5.79
CA ARG A 26 -8.00 7.79 -4.79
C ARG A 26 -8.27 6.90 -3.58
N ILE A 27 -9.51 6.87 -3.10
CA ILE A 27 -9.92 5.98 -2.00
C ILE A 27 -9.82 4.52 -2.44
N GLY A 28 -10.34 4.19 -3.63
CA GLY A 28 -10.26 2.83 -4.18
C GLY A 28 -8.83 2.33 -4.34
N LEU A 29 -7.92 3.20 -4.78
CA LEU A 29 -6.50 2.87 -4.88
C LEU A 29 -5.84 2.70 -3.50
N GLY A 30 -6.22 3.51 -2.51
CA GLY A 30 -5.79 3.32 -1.12
C GLY A 30 -6.25 1.98 -0.54
N CYS A 31 -7.51 1.59 -0.77
CA CYS A 31 -8.02 0.28 -0.37
C CYS A 31 -7.32 -0.88 -1.10
N LEU A 32 -6.96 -0.70 -2.37
CA LEU A 32 -6.19 -1.71 -3.10
C LEU A 32 -4.80 -1.89 -2.49
N TRP A 33 -4.13 -0.80 -2.13
CA TRP A 33 -2.84 -0.86 -1.43
C TRP A 33 -2.94 -1.46 -0.05
N PHE A 34 -4.03 -1.21 0.68
CA PHE A 34 -4.30 -1.87 1.95
C PHE A 34 -4.29 -3.40 1.79
N LEU A 35 -4.95 -3.95 0.76
CA LEU A 35 -4.97 -5.39 0.52
C LEU A 35 -3.56 -5.94 0.27
N VAL A 36 -2.75 -5.24 -0.52
CA VAL A 36 -1.35 -5.64 -0.77
C VAL A 36 -0.55 -5.66 0.52
N ILE A 37 -0.63 -4.58 1.31
CA ILE A 37 0.06 -4.48 2.60
C ILE A 37 -0.40 -5.58 3.55
N TRP A 38 -1.70 -5.84 3.61
CA TRP A 38 -2.31 -6.88 4.44
C TRP A 38 -1.77 -8.26 4.08
N PHE A 39 -1.77 -8.64 2.79
CA PHE A 39 -1.24 -9.92 2.34
C PHE A 39 0.26 -10.07 2.64
N VAL A 40 1.06 -9.07 2.28
CA VAL A 40 2.53 -9.12 2.44
C VAL A 40 2.92 -9.18 3.92
N SER A 41 2.32 -8.34 4.76
CA SER A 41 2.63 -8.34 6.19
C SER A 41 2.19 -9.63 6.89
N ASN A 42 1.02 -10.19 6.55
CA ASN A 42 0.60 -11.48 7.11
C ASN A 42 1.53 -12.62 6.68
N ALA A 43 1.99 -12.63 5.42
CA ALA A 43 2.97 -13.61 4.96
C ALA A 43 4.30 -13.50 5.72
N ILE A 44 4.78 -12.28 5.96
CA ILE A 44 6.01 -12.02 6.73
C ILE A 44 5.83 -12.49 8.17
N ILE A 45 4.76 -12.06 8.85
CA ILE A 45 4.48 -12.41 10.24
C ILE A 45 4.34 -13.93 10.40
N GLY A 46 3.55 -14.58 9.54
CA GLY A 46 3.39 -16.03 9.55
C GLY A 46 4.70 -16.76 9.28
N GLY A 47 5.53 -16.25 8.35
CA GLY A 47 6.86 -16.79 8.08
C GLY A 47 7.77 -16.75 9.30
N PHE A 48 7.82 -15.60 10.01
CA PHE A 48 8.62 -15.46 11.23
C PHE A 48 8.12 -16.35 12.37
N VAL A 49 6.81 -16.36 12.64
CA VAL A 49 6.21 -17.19 13.69
C VAL A 49 6.42 -18.68 13.38
N GLY A 50 6.20 -19.08 12.13
CA GLY A 50 6.41 -20.44 11.67
C GLY A 50 7.87 -20.88 11.79
N ALA A 51 8.81 -20.03 11.38
CA ALA A 51 10.23 -20.30 11.51
C ALA A 51 10.67 -20.42 12.98
N MET A 52 10.18 -19.56 13.86
CA MET A 52 10.48 -19.64 15.30
C MET A 52 9.95 -20.93 15.94
N ALA A 53 8.73 -21.35 15.58
CA ALA A 53 8.14 -22.58 16.10
C ALA A 53 8.82 -23.84 15.54
N GLY A 54 9.23 -23.83 14.27
CA GLY A 54 9.95 -24.93 13.64
C GLY A 54 11.43 -25.03 14.01
N ALA A 55 12.04 -23.98 14.59
CA ALA A 55 13.47 -23.91 14.84
C ALA A 55 14.02 -24.99 15.79
N ASN A 56 13.18 -25.55 16.67
CA ASN A 56 13.58 -26.55 17.65
C ASN A 56 13.06 -27.96 17.32
N VAL A 57 12.63 -28.20 16.08
CA VAL A 57 12.05 -29.48 15.65
C VAL A 57 13.00 -30.17 14.68
N ASP A 58 13.45 -31.37 15.04
CA ASP A 58 14.48 -32.11 14.27
C ASP A 58 13.94 -32.73 12.96
N SER A 59 12.62 -32.85 12.82
CA SER A 59 11.96 -33.35 11.60
C SER A 59 11.39 -32.19 10.78
N PRO A 60 11.70 -32.11 9.47
CA PRO A 60 11.20 -31.04 8.60
C PRO A 60 9.67 -31.08 8.44
N GLU A 61 9.05 -32.26 8.39
CA GLU A 61 7.58 -32.35 8.34
C GLU A 61 6.93 -31.86 9.64
N LEU A 62 7.48 -32.24 10.80
CA LEU A 62 6.97 -31.76 12.08
C LEU A 62 7.22 -30.26 12.27
N ALA A 63 8.35 -29.74 11.77
CA ALA A 63 8.66 -28.32 11.82
C ALA A 63 7.66 -27.49 10.99
N ALA A 64 7.30 -27.96 9.80
CA ALA A 64 6.30 -27.32 8.94
C ALA A 64 4.92 -27.32 9.60
N GLN A 65 4.51 -28.45 10.20
CA GLN A 65 3.22 -28.56 10.89
C GLN A 65 3.17 -27.70 12.16
N ALA A 66 4.23 -27.72 12.96
CA ALA A 66 4.37 -26.86 14.14
C ALA A 66 4.34 -25.38 13.76
N GLY A 67 5.04 -25.01 12.69
CA GLY A 67 5.04 -23.63 12.19
C GLY A 67 3.68 -23.15 11.69
N PHE A 68 2.95 -24.01 10.97
CA PHE A 68 1.59 -23.71 10.53
C PHE A 68 0.65 -23.52 11.72
N ASN A 69 0.66 -24.46 12.67
CA ASN A 69 -0.18 -24.39 13.87
C ASN A 69 0.12 -23.14 14.71
N ALA A 70 1.40 -22.82 14.91
CA ALA A 70 1.82 -21.62 15.63
C ALA A 70 1.37 -20.34 14.94
N SER A 71 1.48 -20.27 13.61
CA SER A 71 1.01 -19.12 12.83
C SER A 71 -0.50 -18.93 12.97
N VAL A 72 -1.29 -20.02 12.89
CA VAL A 72 -2.74 -19.97 13.09
C VAL A 72 -3.09 -19.50 14.49
N ALA A 73 -2.45 -20.05 15.53
CA ALA A 73 -2.68 -19.64 16.91
C ALA A 73 -2.32 -18.16 17.14
N PHE A 74 -1.21 -17.69 16.54
CA PHE A 74 -0.83 -16.28 16.59
C PHE A 74 -1.90 -15.39 15.95
N PHE A 75 -2.38 -15.73 14.74
CA PHE A 75 -3.40 -14.93 14.08
C PHE A 75 -4.75 -14.99 14.80
N ASP A 76 -5.10 -16.11 15.44
CA ASP A 76 -6.34 -16.19 16.22
C ASP A 76 -6.31 -15.23 17.42
N GLN A 77 -5.18 -15.17 18.13
CA GLN A 77 -4.99 -14.30 19.27
C GLN A 77 -4.78 -12.83 18.89
N TYR A 78 -4.00 -12.57 17.83
CA TYR A 78 -3.52 -11.22 17.49
C TYR A 78 -4.15 -10.63 16.21
N ARG A 79 -5.17 -11.25 15.61
CA ARG A 79 -5.84 -10.71 14.39
C ARG A 79 -6.24 -9.25 14.52
N MET A 80 -6.87 -8.87 15.63
CA MET A 80 -7.38 -7.51 15.84
C MET A 80 -6.26 -6.47 15.98
N PRO A 81 -5.26 -6.66 16.86
CA PRO A 81 -4.15 -5.72 16.95
C PRO A 81 -3.34 -5.65 15.64
N VAL A 82 -3.08 -6.78 14.98
CA VAL A 82 -2.36 -6.81 13.68
C VAL A 82 -3.13 -6.02 12.63
N LEU A 83 -4.44 -6.23 12.52
CA LEU A 83 -5.31 -5.50 11.60
C LEU A 83 -5.32 -3.99 11.90
N ALA A 84 -5.43 -3.61 13.19
CA ALA A 84 -5.40 -2.22 13.59
C ALA A 84 -4.08 -1.54 13.21
N THR A 85 -2.94 -2.20 13.43
CA THR A 85 -1.62 -1.70 13.03
C THR A 85 -1.51 -1.56 11.51
N GLN A 86 -2.02 -2.52 10.72
CA GLN A 86 -2.02 -2.45 9.27
C GLN A 86 -2.88 -1.30 8.74
N ILE A 87 -4.07 -1.08 9.32
CA ILE A 87 -4.96 0.03 8.95
C ILE A 87 -4.29 1.36 9.27
N CYS A 88 -3.81 1.54 10.51
CA CYS A 88 -3.11 2.77 10.92
C CYS A 88 -1.88 3.04 10.06
N GLY A 89 -1.06 2.01 9.81
CA GLY A 89 0.12 2.11 8.94
C GLY A 89 -0.25 2.51 7.51
N THR A 90 -1.31 1.92 6.94
CA THR A 90 -1.76 2.26 5.59
C THR A 90 -2.30 3.69 5.51
N ILE A 91 -3.05 4.14 6.52
CA ILE A 91 -3.52 5.53 6.60
C ILE A 91 -2.34 6.49 6.67
N LEU A 92 -1.32 6.20 7.49
CA LEU A 92 -0.11 7.00 7.61
C LEU A 92 0.67 7.05 6.28
N LEU A 93 0.89 5.90 5.63
CA LEU A 93 1.56 5.83 4.32
C LEU A 93 0.77 6.58 3.23
N GLY A 94 -0.56 6.52 3.28
CA GLY A 94 -1.46 7.29 2.43
C GLY A 94 -1.32 8.79 2.67
N TRP A 95 -1.31 9.22 3.93
CA TRP A 95 -1.16 10.61 4.36
C TRP A 95 0.15 11.22 3.92
N PHE A 96 1.27 10.49 4.01
CA PHE A 96 2.58 10.94 3.53
C PHE A 96 2.73 10.87 2.00
N GLY A 97 1.73 10.41 1.26
CA GLY A 97 1.81 10.29 -0.19
C GLY A 97 2.80 9.23 -0.68
N ILE A 98 3.20 8.29 0.19
CA ILE A 98 4.13 7.20 -0.16
C ILE A 98 3.42 6.19 -1.07
N LEU A 99 2.12 5.98 -0.84
CA LEU A 99 1.32 5.08 -1.66
C LEU A 99 1.08 5.68 -3.06
N PRO A 100 1.30 4.90 -4.13
CA PRO A 100 0.99 5.31 -5.49
C PRO A 100 -0.45 5.81 -5.60
N GLY A 101 -0.60 7.06 -6.06
CA GLY A 101 -1.89 7.75 -6.24
C GLY A 101 -2.48 8.43 -5.00
N THR A 102 -1.77 8.46 -3.87
CA THR A 102 -2.11 9.34 -2.72
C THR A 102 -1.26 10.63 -2.66
N ARG A 103 -0.22 10.77 -3.51
CA ARG A 103 0.67 11.96 -3.60
C ARG A 103 -0.03 13.31 -3.76
N GLU A 104 -1.25 13.33 -4.27
CA GLU A 104 -2.03 14.56 -4.47
C GLU A 104 -2.99 14.89 -3.31
N MET A 105 -2.87 14.23 -2.15
CA MET A 105 -3.64 14.60 -0.94
C MET A 105 -3.04 15.76 -0.14
N ILE A 106 -1.74 16.06 -0.31
CA ILE A 106 -1.01 17.08 0.47
C ILE A 106 -0.85 18.42 -0.30
N LYS A 107 -1.45 18.55 -1.48
CA LYS A 107 -1.48 19.81 -2.25
C LYS A 107 -2.86 20.44 -2.17
#